data_AF-A0A9N9HTG4-F1
#
_entry.id   AF-A0A9N9HTG4-F1
#
_cell.length_a   1.000
_cell.length_b   1.000
_cell.length_c   1.000
_cell.angle_alpha   90.00
_cell.angle_beta   90.00
_cell.angle_gamma   90.00
#
_symmetry.space_group_name_H-M   'P 1'
#
loop_
_entity.id
_entity.type
_entity.pdbx_description
1 polymer ?
#
loop_
_entity_poly.entity_id
_entity_poly.type
_entity_poly.pdbx_seq_one_letter_code
_entity_poly.pdbx_strand_id
1 'polypeptide(L)'
;LTIIGMYETIEVSFMVLEYTKFLPDGYFGNIKALFRKMRVNTVDNVEKIVKKSTKNNSNHAIHYNNGNEWLYYDFKSFLKPHFQNLPGIQNINIFGLKEVNQEKYLLKKR
;
A
#
# COMPACT_ATOMS: atom_id res chain seq x y z
N LEU A 1 -5.74 4.72 -19.06
CA LEU A 1 -6.41 3.40 -18.99
C LEU A 1 -7.15 3.35 -17.66
N THR A 2 -8.43 3.70 -17.66
CA THR A 2 -9.32 3.75 -16.50
C THR A 2 -9.56 2.31 -16.04
N ILE A 3 -9.06 1.87 -14.87
CA ILE A 3 -8.97 0.43 -14.54
C ILE A 3 -10.31 -0.31 -14.72
N ILE A 4 -11.46 0.32 -14.45
CA ILE A 4 -12.80 -0.15 -14.89
C ILE A 4 -13.83 1.00 -14.99
N GLY A 5 -13.37 2.25 -15.14
CA GLY A 5 -14.24 3.44 -15.09
C GLY A 5 -14.44 4.07 -13.70
N MET A 6 -13.86 3.50 -12.63
CA MET A 6 -14.03 4.00 -11.25
C MET A 6 -13.16 5.21 -10.89
N TYR A 7 -12.00 5.37 -11.52
CA TYR A 7 -11.01 6.40 -11.16
C TYR A 7 -10.47 7.04 -12.42
N GLU A 8 -10.46 8.37 -12.47
CA GLU A 8 -9.93 9.13 -13.61
C GLU A 8 -8.42 8.90 -13.80
N THR A 9 -7.68 8.78 -12.69
CA THR A 9 -6.23 8.54 -12.69
C THR A 9 -5.85 7.57 -11.58
N ILE A 10 -4.93 6.65 -11.86
CA ILE A 10 -4.37 5.71 -10.89
C ILE A 10 -2.86 5.73 -11.04
N GLU A 11 -2.16 6.09 -9.97
CA GLU A 11 -0.70 6.06 -9.89
C GLU A 11 -0.26 4.75 -9.21
N VAL A 12 0.67 4.04 -9.85
CA VAL A 12 1.24 2.79 -9.32
C VAL A 12 2.74 2.95 -9.22
N SER A 13 3.26 2.97 -8.00
CA SER A 13 4.70 3.05 -7.72
C SER A 13 5.23 1.66 -7.33
N PHE A 14 6.18 1.13 -8.10
CA PHE A 14 6.88 -0.11 -7.77
C PHE A 14 8.11 0.19 -6.93
N MET A 15 8.32 -0.59 -5.87
CA MET A 15 9.54 -0.50 -5.06
C MET A 15 10.68 -1.27 -5.73
N VAL A 16 11.79 -0.59 -6.00
CA VAL A 16 13.00 -1.23 -6.52
C VAL A 16 13.66 -2.01 -5.37
N LEU A 17 13.90 -3.31 -5.60
CA LEU A 17 14.35 -4.28 -4.59
C LEU A 17 15.64 -3.92 -3.84
N GLU A 18 16.48 -3.05 -4.39
CA GLU A 18 17.77 -2.69 -3.80
C GLU A 18 17.67 -1.61 -2.70
N TYR A 19 16.53 -0.92 -2.58
CA TYR A 19 16.26 0.04 -1.51
C TYR A 19 15.28 -0.58 -0.50
N THR A 20 15.79 -1.49 0.32
CA THR A 20 15.05 -2.30 1.31
C THR A 20 14.39 -1.51 2.46
N LYS A 21 14.40 -0.18 2.43
CA LYS A 21 13.77 0.65 3.46
C LYS A 21 12.51 1.29 2.90
N PHE A 22 11.44 0.51 2.90
CA PHE A 22 10.11 1.01 2.59
C PHE A 22 9.78 2.19 3.52
N LEU A 23 9.42 3.34 2.96
CA LEU A 23 9.14 4.56 3.72
C LEU A 23 8.11 4.35 4.85
N PRO A 24 6.99 3.62 4.61
CA PRO A 24 6.06 3.23 5.67
C PRO A 24 6.68 2.47 6.84
N ASP A 25 7.70 1.63 6.62
CA ASP A 25 8.37 0.90 7.72
C ASP A 25 9.08 1.86 8.67
N GLY A 26 9.65 2.95 8.13
CA GLY A 26 10.25 4.01 8.94
C GLY A 26 9.24 4.69 9.86
N TYR A 27 8.02 4.95 9.36
CA TYR A 27 6.95 5.55 10.16
C TYR A 27 6.39 4.60 11.22
N PHE A 28 6.26 3.30 10.91
CA PHE A 28 5.91 2.27 11.90
C PHE A 28 6.99 2.12 12.98
N GLY A 29 8.26 2.30 12.62
CA GLY A 29 9.36 2.33 13.57
C GLY A 29 9.17 3.38 14.68
N ASN A 30 8.69 4.58 14.31
CA ASN A 30 8.42 5.66 15.27
C ASN A 30 7.27 5.31 16.22
N ILE A 31 6.18 4.75 15.69
CA ILE A 31 5.03 4.27 16.48
C ILE A 31 5.52 3.22 17.49
N LYS A 32 6.27 2.21 17.03
CA LYS A 32 6.79 1.11 17.85
C LYS A 32 7.74 1.59 18.94
N ALA A 33 8.62 2.54 18.63
CA ALA A 33 9.55 3.11 19.59
C ALA A 33 8.83 3.83 20.74
N LEU A 34 7.76 4.58 20.43
CA LEU A 34 6.98 5.28 21.44
C LEU A 34 6.07 4.34 22.23
N PHE A 35 5.47 3.36 21.55
CA PHE A 35 4.62 2.33 22.17
C PHE A 35 5.35 1.59 23.29
N ARG A 36 6.61 1.20 23.07
CA ARG A 36 7.44 0.49 24.07
C ARG A 36 7.73 1.31 25.34
N LYS A 37 7.65 2.63 25.28
CA LYS A 37 7.95 3.55 26.39
C LYS A 37 6.70 3.99 27.16
N MET A 38 5.51 3.70 26.64
CA MET A 38 4.24 4.16 27.19
C MET A 38 3.41 2.99 27.70
N ARG A 39 2.66 3.20 28.79
CA ARG A 39 1.68 2.23 29.26
C ARG A 39 0.41 2.34 28.41
N VAL A 40 0.09 1.27 27.69
CA VAL A 40 -1.07 1.20 26.79
C VAL A 40 -2.11 0.26 27.40
N ASN A 41 -3.23 0.83 27.86
CA ASN A 41 -4.33 0.05 28.47
C ASN A 41 -5.64 0.18 27.67
N THR A 42 -5.75 1.16 26.75
CA THR A 42 -6.97 1.47 25.99
C THR A 42 -6.65 1.81 24.54
N VAL A 43 -7.67 1.75 23.68
CA VAL A 43 -7.55 2.14 22.26
C VAL A 43 -7.17 3.63 22.13
N ASP A 44 -7.69 4.49 23.01
CA ASP A 44 -7.30 5.92 23.04
C ASP A 44 -5.81 6.11 23.33
N ASN A 45 -5.18 5.22 24.11
CA ASN A 45 -3.74 5.29 24.34
C ASN A 45 -2.96 4.93 23.06
N VAL A 46 -3.48 4.02 22.24
CA VAL A 46 -2.91 3.70 20.93
C VAL A 46 -3.04 4.90 19.99
N GLU A 47 -4.21 5.53 19.93
CA GLU A 47 -4.42 6.75 19.13
C GLU A 47 -3.44 7.86 19.54
N LYS A 48 -3.28 8.09 20.85
CA LYS A 48 -2.32 9.06 21.39
C LYS A 48 -0.89 8.75 20.97
N ILE A 49 -0.50 7.47 20.94
CA ILE A 49 0.84 7.06 20.49
C ILE A 49 1.02 7.37 19.01
N VAL A 50 0.06 7.01 18.17
CA VAL A 50 0.12 7.29 16.72
C VAL A 50 0.27 8.79 16.51
N LYS A 51 -0.64 9.61 17.07
CA LYS A 51 -0.58 11.08 16.96
C LYS A 51 0.74 11.68 17.44
N LYS A 52 1.29 11.21 18.56
CA LYS A 52 2.57 11.69 19.11
C LYS A 52 3.79 11.25 18.31
N SER A 53 3.73 10.08 17.67
CA SER A 53 4.83 9.54 16.86
C SER A 53 4.84 10.07 15.42
N THR A 54 3.71 10.62 14.96
CA THR A 54 3.56 11.21 13.64
C THR A 54 4.40 12.48 13.49
N LYS A 55 5.21 12.53 12.43
CA LYS A 55 5.87 13.76 11.96
C LYS A 55 5.32 14.14 10.59
N ASN A 56 5.08 15.42 10.33
CA ASN A 56 4.62 15.93 9.03
C ASN A 56 3.38 15.20 8.48
N ASN A 57 2.42 14.90 9.34
CA ASN A 57 1.17 14.22 8.96
C ASN A 57 1.33 12.82 8.31
N SER A 58 2.45 12.12 8.60
CA SER A 58 2.78 10.81 8.03
C SER A 58 1.88 9.65 8.46
N ASN A 59 1.28 9.67 9.66
CA ASN A 59 0.35 8.64 10.12
C ASN A 59 -0.92 9.26 10.70
N HIS A 60 -2.05 8.60 10.46
CA HIS A 60 -3.35 8.93 11.03
C HIS A 60 -3.86 7.73 11.82
N ALA A 61 -4.35 7.98 13.03
CA ALA A 61 -5.11 6.98 13.77
C ALA A 61 -6.60 7.20 13.48
N ILE A 62 -7.27 6.12 13.13
CA ILE A 62 -8.70 6.11 12.80
C ILE A 62 -9.34 5.09 13.74
N HIS A 63 -10.42 5.49 14.41
CA HIS A 63 -11.13 4.61 15.33
C HIS A 63 -12.12 3.76 14.56
N TYR A 64 -12.27 2.51 14.97
CA TYR A 64 -13.36 1.70 14.45
C TYR A 64 -14.61 1.96 15.28
N ASN A 65 -15.39 2.97 14.91
CA ASN A 65 -16.70 3.25 15.52
C ASN A 65 -17.81 2.48 14.78
N ASN A 66 -18.08 1.25 15.23
CA ASN A 66 -19.23 0.43 14.82
C ASN A 66 -19.54 0.44 13.30
N GLY A 67 -18.51 0.44 12.44
CA GLY A 67 -18.65 0.33 10.99
C GLY A 67 -18.69 1.64 10.18
N ASN A 68 -18.64 2.82 10.80
CA ASN A 68 -18.84 4.08 10.07
C ASN A 68 -17.57 4.75 9.49
N GLU A 69 -16.36 4.32 9.85
CA GLU A 69 -15.15 5.12 9.55
C GLU A 69 -14.20 4.48 8.51
N TRP A 70 -14.30 3.18 8.22
CA TRP A 70 -13.47 2.55 7.18
C TRP A 70 -14.26 1.51 6.37
N LEU A 71 -14.62 1.87 5.15
CA LEU A 71 -15.13 0.91 4.16
C LEU A 71 -13.94 0.21 3.50
N TYR A 72 -13.59 -0.97 3.99
CA TYR A 72 -12.63 -1.82 3.30
C TYR A 72 -13.30 -2.33 2.03
N TYR A 73 -12.95 -1.75 0.89
CA TYR A 73 -13.43 -2.23 -0.40
C TYR A 73 -12.62 -3.47 -0.79
N ASP A 74 -13.30 -4.60 -0.98
CA ASP A 74 -12.67 -5.83 -1.44
C ASP A 74 -12.32 -5.72 -2.94
N PHE A 75 -11.27 -4.96 -3.22
CA PHE A 75 -10.72 -4.82 -4.57
C PHE A 75 -10.34 -6.17 -5.17
N LYS A 76 -9.98 -7.17 -4.36
CA LYS A 76 -9.58 -8.48 -4.86
C LYS A 76 -10.77 -9.18 -5.50
N SER A 77 -11.91 -9.25 -4.82
CA SER A 77 -13.12 -9.87 -5.39
C SER A 77 -13.67 -9.05 -6.55
N PHE A 78 -13.60 -7.73 -6.47
CA PHE A 78 -14.06 -6.83 -7.53
C PHE A 78 -13.22 -6.91 -8.81
N LEU A 79 -11.89 -7.01 -8.71
CA LEU A 79 -10.99 -7.04 -9.86
C LEU A 79 -10.84 -8.45 -10.45
N LYS A 80 -11.16 -9.51 -9.71
CA LYS A 80 -11.02 -10.91 -10.14
C LYS A 80 -11.71 -11.25 -11.47
N PRO A 81 -12.91 -10.72 -11.81
CA PRO A 81 -13.54 -10.96 -13.11
C PRO A 81 -12.84 -10.25 -14.28
N HIS A 82 -12.12 -9.17 -14.00
CA HIS A 82 -11.55 -8.27 -15.00
C HIS A 82 -10.05 -8.51 -15.25
N PHE A 83 -9.33 -9.09 -14.28
CA PHE A 83 -7.89 -9.25 -14.29
C PHE A 83 -7.46 -10.69 -14.02
N GLN A 84 -6.35 -11.11 -14.62
CA GLN A 84 -5.69 -12.37 -14.32
C GLN A 84 -4.51 -12.16 -13.38
N ASN A 85 -4.26 -13.13 -12.49
CA ASN A 85 -3.06 -13.11 -11.66
C ASN A 85 -1.82 -13.16 -12.54
N LEU A 86 -0.87 -12.24 -12.31
CA LEU A 86 0.45 -12.29 -12.92
C LEU A 86 1.36 -13.20 -12.07
N PRO A 87 1.62 -14.45 -12.50
CA PRO A 87 2.47 -15.36 -11.74
C PRO A 87 3.89 -14.80 -11.63
N GLY A 88 4.46 -14.89 -10.44
CA GLY A 88 5.84 -14.44 -10.19
C GLY A 88 5.98 -12.93 -9.99
N ILE A 89 4.91 -12.14 -9.89
CA ILE A 89 5.00 -10.69 -9.63
C ILE A 89 5.76 -10.35 -8.33
N GLN A 90 5.73 -11.25 -7.35
CA GLN A 90 6.47 -11.12 -6.08
C GLN A 90 7.96 -11.48 -6.19
N ASN A 91 8.37 -12.08 -7.31
CA ASN A 91 9.77 -12.38 -7.56
C ASN A 91 10.48 -11.14 -8.13
N ILE A 92 11.81 -11.15 -8.06
CA ILE A 92 12.65 -10.15 -8.71
C ILE A 92 12.44 -10.24 -10.23
N ASN A 93 11.64 -9.32 -10.77
CA ASN A 93 11.42 -9.19 -12.20
C ASN A 93 12.09 -7.90 -12.68
N ILE A 94 13.01 -8.03 -13.64
CA ILE A 94 13.54 -6.88 -14.37
C ILE A 94 12.58 -6.62 -15.53
N PHE A 95 11.79 -5.54 -15.44
CA PHE A 95 10.90 -5.13 -16.51
C PHE A 95 11.70 -4.33 -17.54
N GLY A 96 12.01 -4.95 -18.69
CA GLY A 96 12.57 -4.25 -19.84
C GLY A 96 11.46 -3.54 -20.60
N LEU A 97 11.33 -2.22 -20.44
CA LEU A 97 10.47 -1.41 -21.29
C LEU A 97 11.16 -1.22 -22.64
N LYS A 98 10.68 -1.91 -23.66
CA LYS A 98 11.01 -1.57 -25.05
C LYS A 98 9.93 -0.65 -25.56
N GLU A 99 10.33 0.54 -26.00
CA GLU A 99 9.47 1.39 -26.81
C GLU A 99 9.21 0.66 -28.13
N VAL A 100 8.03 0.07 -28.23
CA VAL A 100 7.52 -0.50 -29.46
C VAL A 100 6.26 0.29 -29.76
N ASN A 101 6.28 0.94 -30.92
CA ASN A 101 5.13 1.66 -31.46
C ASN A 101 3.85 0.84 -31.20
N GLN A 102 2.89 1.55 -30.62
CA GLN A 102 1.58 1.12 -30.15
C GLN A 102 1.07 -0.18 -30.79
N GLU A 103 0.89 -1.23 -29.99
CA GLU A 103 -0.40 -1.94 -29.83
C GLU A 103 -0.32 -3.29 -29.10
N LYS A 104 0.84 -3.94 -28.93
CA LYS A 104 0.91 -5.21 -28.17
C LYS A 104 2.21 -5.39 -27.39
N TYR A 105 2.11 -5.55 -26.08
CA TYR A 105 3.22 -5.93 -25.20
C TYR A 105 3.29 -7.46 -25.11
N LEU A 106 4.40 -8.05 -25.52
CA LEU A 106 4.65 -9.50 -25.41
C LEU A 106 5.47 -9.80 -24.16
N LEU A 107 4.92 -10.61 -23.26
CA LEU A 107 5.63 -11.17 -22.11
C LEU A 107 6.51 -12.34 -22.59
N LYS A 108 7.84 -12.15 -22.58
CA LYS A 108 8.78 -13.25 -22.83
C LYS A 108 9.00 -14.02 -21.53
N LYS A 109 8.40 -15.21 -21.44
CA LYS A 109 8.71 -16.20 -20.40
C LYS A 109 10.10 -16.80 -20.67
N ARG A 110 10.93 -16.91 -19.65
CA ARG A 110 12.10 -17.80 -19.66
C ARG A 110 11.66 -19.19 -19.23
#